data_AF-A0A529MJ19-F1
#
_entry.id   AF-A0A529MJ19-F1
#
_cell.length_a   1.000
_cell.length_b   1.000
_cell.length_c   1.000
_cell.angle_alpha   90.00
_cell.angle_beta   90.00
_cell.angle_gamma   90.00
#
_symmetry.space_group_name_H-M   'P 1'
#
loop_
_entity.id
_entity.type
_entity.pdbx_description
1 polymer ?
#
loop_
_entity_poly.entity_id
_entity_poly.type
_entity_poly.pdbx_seq_one_letter_code
_entity_poly.pdbx_strand_id
1 'polypeptide(L)'
;QGVYPLPEAQLDRFLFKHRVSYPDLQDERAIIVHHGGGSASHDIAQYGIKARTDRKTLEKALETVGSVTLVDDVVNYIAALVRATRESPDLEVGASPRAGAMLARAARARATLDG
;
A
#
# COMPACT_ATOMS: atom_id res chain seq x y z
N GLN A 1 -27.29 -5.10 -13.74
CA GLN A 1 -25.95 -5.60 -13.43
C GLN A 1 -25.49 -4.89 -12.18
N GLY A 2 -25.57 -5.58 -11.03
CA GLY A 2 -25.29 -4.98 -9.72
C GLY A 2 -23.82 -5.07 -9.38
N VAL A 3 -23.25 -3.98 -8.85
CA VAL A 3 -21.91 -3.98 -8.27
C VAL A 3 -22.00 -4.77 -6.96
N TYR A 4 -21.45 -5.98 -6.93
CA TYR A 4 -21.36 -6.74 -5.68
C TYR A 4 -20.13 -6.24 -4.91
N PRO A 5 -20.31 -5.70 -3.69
CA PRO A 5 -19.17 -5.33 -2.88
C PRO A 5 -18.30 -6.57 -2.63
N LEU A 6 -16.98 -6.34 -2.60
CA LEU A 6 -16.04 -7.41 -2.26
C LEU A 6 -16.36 -7.90 -0.84
N PRO A 7 -16.53 -9.22 -0.64
CA PRO A 7 -16.69 -9.78 0.70
C PRO A 7 -15.51 -9.40 1.60
N GLU A 8 -15.74 -9.29 2.90
CA GLU A 8 -14.75 -8.88 3.90
C GLU A 8 -13.51 -9.79 3.86
N ALA A 9 -13.72 -11.10 3.69
CA ALA A 9 -12.64 -12.08 3.56
C ALA A 9 -11.74 -11.85 2.33
N GLN A 10 -12.24 -11.15 1.30
CA GLN A 10 -11.46 -10.75 0.13
C GLN A 10 -10.74 -9.42 0.39
N LEU A 11 -11.41 -8.46 1.03
CA LEU A 11 -10.82 -7.17 1.40
C LEU A 11 -9.62 -7.33 2.36
N ASP A 12 -9.67 -8.32 3.25
CA ASP A 12 -8.61 -8.62 4.22
C ASP A 12 -7.26 -9.03 3.58
N ARG A 13 -7.23 -9.28 2.26
CA ARG A 13 -6.00 -9.59 1.52
C ARG A 13 -5.21 -8.35 1.09
N PHE A 14 -5.78 -7.16 1.25
CA PHE A 14 -5.13 -5.90 0.88
C PHE A 14 -4.49 -5.23 2.10
N LEU A 15 -3.22 -4.82 1.96
CA LEU A 15 -2.47 -4.19 3.06
C LEU A 15 -3.04 -2.83 3.44
N PHE A 16 -3.38 -2.04 2.41
CA PHE A 16 -3.85 -0.68 2.55
C PHE A 16 -5.13 -0.48 1.75
N LYS A 17 -6.05 0.29 2.33
CA LYS A 17 -7.16 0.91 1.63
C LYS A 17 -6.83 2.38 1.46
N HIS A 18 -6.53 2.81 0.25
CA HIS A 18 -6.27 4.21 -0.06
C HIS A 18 -7.54 4.86 -0.65
N ARG A 19 -7.90 6.06 -0.17
CA ARG A 19 -9.02 6.85 -0.69
C ARG A 19 -8.44 7.97 -1.54
N VAL A 20 -8.65 7.90 -2.85
CA VAL A 20 -8.23 8.94 -3.80
C VAL A 20 -9.35 9.95 -3.92
N SER A 21 -9.06 11.20 -3.60
CA SER A 21 -9.97 12.33 -3.83
C SER A 21 -9.77 12.89 -5.24
N TYR A 22 -10.75 13.67 -5.72
CA TYR A 22 -10.55 14.42 -6.96
C TYR A 22 -9.43 15.47 -6.79
N PRO A 23 -8.64 15.71 -7.85
CA PRO A 23 -7.66 16.80 -7.85
C PRO A 23 -8.36 18.15 -7.71
N ASP A 24 -7.60 19.18 -7.33
CA ASP A 24 -8.11 20.55 -7.40
C ASP A 24 -8.21 21.03 -8.86
N LEU A 25 -8.79 22.22 -9.07
CA LEU A 25 -9.00 22.76 -10.41
C LEU A 25 -7.69 22.94 -11.20
N GLN A 26 -6.57 23.28 -10.54
CA GLN A 26 -5.32 23.52 -11.24
C GLN A 26 -4.71 22.21 -11.71
N ASP A 27 -4.70 21.20 -10.83
CA ASP A 27 -4.25 19.85 -11.15
C ASP A 27 -5.15 19.21 -12.22
N GLU A 28 -6.47 19.39 -12.12
CA GLU A 28 -7.43 18.89 -13.10
C GLU A 28 -7.22 19.54 -14.48
N ARG A 29 -7.00 20.85 -14.52
CA ARG A 29 -6.64 21.54 -15.78
C ARG A 29 -5.31 21.04 -16.33
N ALA A 30 -4.30 20.82 -15.51
CA ALA A 30 -3.02 20.28 -15.94
C ALA A 30 -3.20 18.88 -16.54
N ILE A 31 -3.98 18.00 -15.89
CA ILE A 31 -4.31 16.67 -16.41
C ILE A 31 -5.00 16.79 -17.78
N ILE A 32 -6.01 17.66 -17.92
CA ILE A 32 -6.74 17.86 -19.17
C ILE A 32 -5.83 18.38 -20.28
N VAL A 33 -4.96 19.37 -19.99
CA VAL A 33 -4.01 19.90 -20.98
C VAL A 33 -3.02 18.82 -21.43
N HIS A 34 -2.51 18.02 -20.48
CA HIS A 34 -1.55 16.96 -20.79
C HIS A 34 -2.17 15.76 -21.52
N HIS A 35 -3.43 15.40 -21.24
CA HIS A 35 -4.04 14.16 -21.74
C HIS A 35 -5.16 14.35 -22.77
N GLY A 36 -5.81 15.52 -22.81
CA GLY A 36 -6.98 15.79 -23.65
C GLY A 36 -6.68 16.16 -25.10
N GLY A 37 -5.43 16.49 -25.43
CA GLY A 37 -5.02 16.94 -26.78
C GLY A 37 -4.77 15.84 -27.82
N GLY A 38 -5.14 14.57 -27.54
CA GLY A 38 -5.01 13.45 -28.49
C GLY A 38 -3.60 12.90 -28.72
N SER A 39 -2.56 13.57 -28.22
CA SER A 39 -1.14 13.18 -28.36
C SER A 39 -0.50 12.71 -27.04
N ALA A 40 -1.29 12.31 -26.04
CA ALA A 40 -0.74 11.65 -24.85
C ALA A 40 -0.26 10.25 -25.24
N SER A 41 0.93 10.20 -25.84
CA SER A 41 1.68 8.98 -26.01
C SER A 41 1.82 8.35 -24.63
N HIS A 42 1.40 7.09 -24.50
CA HIS A 42 1.67 6.29 -23.31
C HIS A 42 3.16 5.92 -23.19
N ASP A 43 4.00 6.45 -24.10
CA ASP A 43 5.44 6.30 -24.05
C ASP A 43 6.04 7.15 -22.92
N ILE A 44 6.28 6.45 -21.81
CA ILE A 44 6.99 6.92 -20.62
C ILE A 44 8.31 7.62 -20.94
N ALA A 45 8.98 7.26 -22.04
CA ALA A 45 10.23 7.89 -22.46
C ALA A 45 10.06 9.38 -22.82
N GLN A 46 8.90 9.80 -23.32
CA GLN A 46 8.60 11.19 -23.66
C GLN A 46 8.53 12.09 -22.42
N TYR A 47 8.25 11.51 -21.25
CA TYR A 47 8.27 12.20 -19.96
C TYR A 47 9.68 12.28 -19.36
N GLY A 48 10.73 11.88 -20.08
CA GLY A 48 12.10 11.83 -19.58
C GLY A 48 12.31 10.75 -18.50
N ILE A 49 11.34 9.86 -18.31
CA ILE A 49 11.40 8.78 -17.34
C ILE A 49 12.26 7.65 -17.92
N LYS A 50 13.29 7.27 -17.18
CA LYS A 50 14.20 6.16 -17.51
C LYS A 50 14.14 5.11 -16.42
N ALA A 51 14.27 3.84 -16.79
CA ALA A 51 14.39 2.75 -15.81
C ALA A 51 15.59 3.02 -14.89
N ARG A 52 15.33 3.15 -13.58
CA ARG A 52 16.35 3.36 -12.54
C ARG A 52 16.70 2.10 -11.76
N THR A 53 15.93 1.04 -11.95
CA THR A 53 16.08 -0.23 -11.27
C THR A 53 15.74 -1.37 -12.23
N ASP A 54 16.14 -2.59 -11.88
CA ASP A 54 15.82 -3.81 -12.61
C ASP A 54 15.21 -4.86 -11.67
N ARG A 55 14.76 -5.98 -12.25
CA ARG A 55 14.18 -7.09 -11.49
C ARG A 55 15.12 -7.58 -10.38
N LYS A 56 16.41 -7.75 -10.69
CA LYS A 56 17.41 -8.28 -9.76
C LYS A 56 17.59 -7.36 -8.56
N THR A 57 17.57 -6.06 -8.78
CA THR A 57 17.66 -5.04 -7.73
C THR A 57 16.40 -5.04 -6.87
N LEU A 58 15.22 -5.20 -7.47
CA LEU A 58 13.95 -5.34 -6.73
C LEU A 58 13.92 -6.61 -5.87
N GLU A 59 14.40 -7.74 -6.39
CA GLU A 59 14.50 -9.00 -5.63
C GLU A 59 15.40 -8.83 -4.40
N LYS A 60 16.57 -8.21 -4.57
CA LYS A 60 17.47 -7.87 -3.46
C LYS A 60 16.84 -6.92 -2.45
N ALA A 61 16.05 -5.95 -2.89
CA ALA A 61 15.33 -5.05 -1.99
C ALA A 61 14.30 -5.81 -1.14
N LEU A 62 13.58 -6.77 -1.74
CA LEU A 62 12.63 -7.63 -1.01
C LEU A 62 13.34 -8.54 0.01
N GLU A 63 14.50 -9.11 -0.36
CA GLU A 63 15.34 -9.88 0.56
C GLU A 63 15.83 -9.02 1.73
N THR A 64 16.26 -7.78 1.45
CA THR A 64 16.72 -6.83 2.47
C THR A 64 15.60 -6.54 3.46
N VAL A 65 14.40 -6.24 2.99
CA VAL A 65 13.22 -6.05 3.85
C VAL A 65 12.93 -7.30 4.67
N GLY A 66 13.09 -8.50 4.10
CA GLY A 66 12.90 -9.77 4.80
C GLY A 66 13.94 -10.03 5.89
N SER A 67 15.15 -9.48 5.76
CA SER A 67 16.25 -9.66 6.72
C SER A 67 16.13 -8.80 7.98
N VAL A 68 15.28 -7.76 7.98
CA VAL A 68 15.06 -6.90 9.15
C VAL A 68 14.44 -7.72 10.28
N THR A 69 15.13 -7.78 11.42
CA THR A 69 14.68 -8.49 12.61
C THR A 69 13.42 -7.85 13.19
N LEU A 70 12.38 -8.66 13.40
CA LEU A 70 11.25 -8.29 14.25
C LEU A 70 11.55 -8.74 15.67
N VAL A 71 11.83 -7.79 16.55
CA VAL A 71 12.00 -8.04 17.98
C VAL A 71 10.65 -8.28 18.65
N ASP A 72 10.66 -9.04 19.75
CA ASP A 72 9.44 -9.47 20.45
C ASP A 72 8.55 -8.29 20.86
N ASP A 73 9.13 -7.17 21.28
CA ASP A 73 8.37 -5.97 21.65
C ASP A 73 7.48 -5.46 20.51
N VAL A 74 7.98 -5.46 19.27
CA VAL A 74 7.22 -5.04 18.09
C VAL A 74 6.14 -6.06 17.75
N VAL A 75 6.46 -7.36 17.85
CA VAL A 75 5.48 -8.44 17.62
C VAL A 75 4.34 -8.35 18.64
N ASN A 76 4.67 -8.18 19.91
CA ASN A 76 3.71 -8.03 21.00
C ASN A 76 2.85 -6.80 20.82
N TYR A 77 3.43 -5.67 20.41
CA TYR A 77 2.69 -4.44 20.15
C TYR A 77 1.70 -4.60 18.98
N ILE A 78 2.14 -5.20 17.86
CA ILE A 78 1.27 -5.49 16.72
C ILE A 78 0.12 -6.41 17.14
N ALA A 79 0.40 -7.46 17.92
CA ALA A 79 -0.62 -8.38 18.40
C ALA A 79 -1.63 -7.68 19.33
N ALA A 80 -1.16 -6.80 20.22
CA ALA A 80 -2.00 -6.00 21.09
C ALA A 80 -2.93 -5.06 20.30
N LEU A 81 -2.40 -4.36 19.29
CA LEU A 81 -3.21 -3.51 18.41
C LEU A 81 -4.29 -4.30 17.69
N VAL A 82 -3.93 -5.44 17.07
CA VAL A 82 -4.90 -6.29 16.37
C VAL A 82 -5.97 -6.81 17.31
N ARG A 83 -5.61 -7.25 18.52
CA ARG A 83 -6.58 -7.73 19.52
C ARG A 83 -7.51 -6.61 20.00
N ALA A 84 -6.98 -5.41 20.26
CA ALA A 84 -7.78 -4.26 20.66
C ALA A 84 -8.88 -3.93 19.64
N THR A 85 -8.62 -4.09 18.33
CA THR A 85 -9.67 -3.87 17.31
C THR A 85 -10.82 -4.88 17.37
N ARG A 86 -10.64 -6.05 17.97
CA ARG A 86 -11.69 -7.08 18.12
C ARG A 86 -12.48 -6.93 19.40
N GLU A 87 -11.89 -6.25 20.38
CA GLU A 87 -12.50 -6.00 21.69
C GLU A 87 -13.19 -4.62 21.74
N SER A 88 -12.98 -3.77 20.72
CA SER A 88 -13.61 -2.47 20.62
C SER A 88 -15.10 -2.58 20.29
N PRO A 89 -16.01 -2.00 21.08
CA PRO A 89 -17.45 -1.99 20.79
C PRO A 89 -17.82 -1.11 19.59
N ASP A 90 -16.91 -0.23 19.16
CA ASP A 90 -17.13 0.68 18.02
C ASP A 90 -16.92 -0.01 16.65
N LEU A 91 -16.43 -1.25 16.64
CA LEU A 91 -16.08 -1.99 15.42
C LEU A 91 -16.93 -3.25 15.30
N GLU A 92 -17.63 -3.39 14.18
CA GLU A 92 -18.41 -4.61 13.87
C GLU A 92 -17.50 -5.82 13.58
N VAL A 93 -16.35 -5.57 12.95
CA VAL A 93 -15.36 -6.60 12.62
C VAL A 93 -13.96 -6.06 12.92
N GLY A 94 -13.25 -6.74 13.83
CA GLY A 94 -11.86 -6.43 14.13
C GLY A 94 -10.87 -6.98 13.09
N ALA A 95 -9.64 -6.49 13.13
CA ALA A 95 -8.59 -6.88 12.20
C ALA A 95 -8.24 -8.38 12.34
N SER A 96 -8.01 -9.06 11.22
CA SER A 96 -7.65 -10.48 11.19
C SER A 96 -6.20 -10.74 11.64
N PRO A 97 -5.79 -12.01 11.88
CA PRO A 97 -4.37 -12.33 12.06
C PRO A 97 -3.50 -11.96 10.85
N ARG A 98 -4.09 -11.98 9.64
CA ARG A 98 -3.40 -11.57 8.40
C ARG A 98 -3.04 -10.09 8.43
N ALA A 99 -3.93 -9.23 8.93
CA ALA A 99 -3.64 -7.81 9.11
C ALA A 99 -2.40 -7.59 9.98
N GLY A 100 -2.24 -8.35 11.08
CA GLY A 100 -1.05 -8.32 11.92
C GLY A 100 0.23 -8.72 11.18
N ALA A 101 0.20 -9.84 10.44
CA ALA A 101 1.34 -10.28 9.63
C ALA A 101 1.73 -9.26 8.54
N MET A 102 0.73 -8.63 7.92
CA MET A 102 0.92 -7.60 6.90
C MET A 102 1.47 -6.30 7.50
N LEU A 103 1.01 -5.91 8.69
CA LEU A 103 1.56 -4.77 9.44
C LEU A 103 3.02 -5.00 9.81
N ALA A 104 3.39 -6.20 10.24
CA ALA A 104 4.79 -6.56 10.53
C ALA A 104 5.68 -6.47 9.28
N ARG A 105 5.17 -6.89 8.11
CA ARG A 105 5.87 -6.71 6.82
C ARG A 105 6.04 -5.23 6.46
N ALA A 106 5.01 -4.41 6.67
CA ALA A 106 5.07 -2.97 6.43
C ALA A 106 6.07 -2.28 7.37
N ALA A 107 6.12 -2.68 8.65
CA ALA A 107 7.07 -2.15 9.62
C ALA A 107 8.53 -2.44 9.22
N ARG A 108 8.84 -3.67 8.79
CA ARG A 108 10.17 -3.99 8.24
C ARG A 108 10.53 -3.17 7.01
N ALA A 109 9.58 -3.01 6.08
CA ALA A 109 9.78 -2.18 4.90
C ALA A 109 10.07 -0.73 5.28
N ARG A 110 9.35 -0.19 6.27
CA ARG A 110 9.57 1.17 6.77
C ARG A 110 10.95 1.31 7.41
N ALA A 111 11.34 0.39 8.29
CA ALA A 111 12.68 0.39 8.89
C ALA A 111 13.78 0.32 7.82
N THR A 112 13.61 -0.52 6.79
CA THR A 112 14.59 -0.62 5.68
C THR A 112 14.77 0.71 4.93
N LEU A 113 13.69 1.49 4.77
CA LEU A 113 13.73 2.78 4.07
C LEU A 113 14.31 3.91 4.92
N ASP A 114 14.14 3.85 6.24
CA ASP A 114 14.59 4.88 7.17
C ASP A 114 16.08 4.73 7.58
N GLY A 115 16.70 3.57 7.32
CA GLY A 115 18.13 3.28 7.56
C GLY A 115 18.41 2.61 8.90
#